data_AF-A0A257XBD1-F1
#
_entry.id   AF-A0A257XBD1-F1
#
_cell.length_a   1.000
_cell.length_b   1.000
_cell.length_c   1.000
_cell.angle_alpha   90.00
_cell.angle_beta   90.00
_cell.angle_gamma   90.00
#
_symmetry.space_group_name_H-M   'P 1'
#
loop_
_entity.id
_entity.type
_entity.pdbx_description
1 polymer ?
#
loop_
_entity_poly.entity_id
_entity_poly.type
_entity_poly.pdbx_seq_one_letter_code
_entity_poly.pdbx_strand_id
1 'polypeptide(L)'
;MTRDQKIAAIAIDLICNASMKRDLWRATSIGMLHAEPAIPLKLGNDERPLVSASFAEGDWYVWTTRRLVSFCDKKHYEVNSESIFRAEFGNFKEALQPMNPPVALIPTTIATFSVNRGVAARIRYETGYASMGPIQCFKYWELKHPILDKLMTPSEHAAYLKQRNAD
;
A
#
# COMPACT_ATOMS: atom_id res chain seq x y z
N MET A 1 1.42 -18.86 -12.93
CA MET A 1 1.22 -17.63 -12.15
C MET A 1 2.03 -16.52 -12.80
N THR A 2 1.43 -15.35 -13.07
CA THR A 2 2.15 -14.19 -13.62
C THR A 2 3.02 -13.52 -12.56
N ARG A 3 3.99 -12.68 -12.99
CA ARG A 3 4.83 -11.90 -12.06
C ARG A 3 3.98 -11.01 -11.14
N ASP A 4 3.00 -10.30 -11.71
CA ASP A 4 2.09 -9.43 -10.94
C ASP A 4 1.26 -10.23 -9.92
N GLN A 5 0.80 -11.44 -10.27
CA GLN A 5 0.11 -12.33 -9.31
C GLN A 5 1.02 -12.70 -8.14
N LYS A 6 2.28 -13.04 -8.40
CA LYS A 6 3.26 -13.38 -7.35
C LYS A 6 3.56 -12.18 -6.45
N ILE A 7 3.81 -11.00 -7.04
CA ILE A 7 4.02 -9.74 -6.31
C ILE A 7 2.82 -9.46 -5.42
N ALA A 8 1.61 -9.47 -5.97
CA ALA A 8 0.39 -9.19 -5.22
C ALA A 8 0.21 -10.15 -4.05
N ALA A 9 0.38 -11.46 -4.27
CA ALA A 9 0.23 -12.46 -3.23
C ALA A 9 1.18 -12.23 -2.04
N ILE A 10 2.46 -11.96 -2.32
CA ILE A 10 3.47 -11.75 -1.27
C ILE A 10 3.30 -10.40 -0.58
N ALA A 11 3.08 -9.33 -1.36
CA ALA A 11 2.94 -7.98 -0.81
C ALA A 11 1.69 -7.85 0.04
N ILE A 12 0.54 -8.35 -0.44
CA ILE A 12 -0.73 -8.31 0.31
C ILE A 12 -0.62 -9.13 1.60
N ASP A 13 0.02 -10.30 1.56
CA ASP A 13 0.25 -11.10 2.77
C ASP A 13 1.11 -10.36 3.79
N LEU A 14 2.23 -9.76 3.35
CA LEU A 14 3.09 -8.93 4.22
C LEU A 14 2.30 -7.79 4.85
N ILE A 15 1.52 -7.06 4.06
CA ILE A 15 0.72 -5.93 4.53
C ILE A 15 -0.33 -6.44 5.54
N CYS A 16 -1.06 -7.50 5.20
CA CYS A 16 -2.10 -8.07 6.07
C CYS A 16 -1.54 -8.54 7.41
N ASN A 17 -0.41 -9.26 7.41
CA ASN A 17 0.21 -9.79 8.63
C ASN A 17 0.77 -8.70 9.55
N ALA A 18 1.13 -7.55 8.99
CA ALA A 18 1.58 -6.38 9.75
C ALA A 18 0.44 -5.40 10.12
N SER A 19 -0.77 -5.60 9.57
CA SER A 19 -1.90 -4.69 9.78
C SER A 19 -2.71 -5.08 11.00
N MET A 20 -2.97 -4.11 11.88
CA MET A 20 -3.80 -4.28 13.07
C MET A 20 -5.11 -3.51 12.92
N LYS A 21 -6.18 -3.99 13.57
CA LYS A 21 -7.49 -3.32 13.66
C LYS A 21 -7.99 -2.77 12.32
N ARG A 22 -7.98 -3.62 11.28
CA ARG A 22 -8.36 -3.25 9.90
C ARG A 22 -9.81 -2.81 9.78
N ASP A 23 -10.67 -3.27 10.69
CA ASP A 23 -12.04 -2.82 10.88
C ASP A 23 -12.17 -1.33 11.21
N LEU A 24 -11.10 -0.71 11.72
CA LEU A 24 -11.06 0.73 12.01
C LEU A 24 -10.54 1.58 10.85
N TRP A 25 -10.10 0.97 9.74
CA TRP A 25 -9.55 1.71 8.61
C TRP A 25 -10.68 2.29 7.78
N ARG A 26 -10.65 3.59 7.54
CA ARG A 26 -11.79 4.30 6.95
C ARG A 26 -11.58 4.69 5.50
N ALA A 27 -10.35 5.03 5.15
CA ALA A 27 -9.98 5.44 3.80
C ALA A 27 -9.08 4.43 3.10
N THR A 28 -8.44 3.50 3.83
CA THR A 28 -7.40 2.63 3.27
C THR A 28 -7.91 1.21 2.99
N SER A 29 -7.61 0.69 1.80
CA SER A 29 -7.94 -0.67 1.35
C SER A 29 -6.67 -1.44 0.94
N ILE A 30 -6.66 -2.77 1.14
CA ILE A 30 -5.57 -3.68 0.76
C ILE A 30 -6.06 -4.59 -0.36
N GLY A 31 -5.26 -4.76 -1.41
CA GLY A 31 -5.50 -5.73 -2.48
C GLY A 31 -6.66 -5.38 -3.43
N MET A 32 -7.25 -4.20 -3.28
CA MET A 32 -8.38 -3.75 -4.08
C MET A 32 -8.39 -2.23 -4.26
N LEU A 33 -9.08 -1.78 -5.31
CA LEU A 33 -9.39 -0.37 -5.52
C LEU A 33 -10.64 0.00 -4.72
N HIS A 34 -10.67 1.22 -4.19
CA HIS A 34 -11.93 1.86 -3.83
C HIS A 34 -12.80 2.07 -5.08
N ALA A 35 -14.12 2.18 -4.89
CA ALA A 35 -15.07 2.30 -5.99
C ALA A 35 -14.66 3.40 -7.00
N GLU A 36 -14.78 3.09 -8.29
CA GLU A 36 -14.30 3.93 -9.41
C GLU A 36 -14.64 5.43 -9.36
N PRO A 37 -15.81 5.92 -8.90
CA PRO A 37 -16.03 7.37 -8.82
C PRO A 37 -15.05 8.08 -7.88
N ALA A 38 -14.41 7.35 -6.96
CA ALA A 38 -13.44 7.89 -6.01
C ALA A 38 -11.98 7.85 -6.52
N ILE A 39 -11.68 7.03 -7.53
CA ILE A 39 -10.33 6.81 -8.07
C ILE A 39 -10.42 6.61 -9.59
N PRO A 40 -10.11 7.63 -10.42
CA PRO A 40 -10.17 7.55 -11.88
C PRO A 40 -8.91 6.85 -12.46
N LEU A 41 -8.64 5.60 -12.04
CA LEU A 41 -7.48 4.83 -12.48
C LEU A 41 -7.91 3.58 -13.24
N LYS A 42 -7.39 3.42 -14.47
CA LYS A 42 -7.47 2.17 -15.22
C LYS A 42 -6.19 1.36 -15.02
N LEU A 43 -6.35 0.14 -14.50
CA LEU A 43 -5.25 -0.82 -14.38
C LEU A 43 -4.90 -1.41 -15.74
N GLY A 44 -3.60 -1.65 -15.95
CA GLY A 44 -3.12 -2.41 -17.11
C GLY A 44 -3.44 -3.90 -17.01
N ASN A 45 -3.24 -4.63 -18.11
CA ASN A 45 -3.40 -6.09 -18.11
C ASN A 45 -2.51 -6.73 -17.03
N ASP A 46 -3.13 -7.56 -16.19
CA ASP A 46 -2.55 -8.24 -15.03
C ASP A 46 -2.02 -7.34 -13.89
N GLU A 47 -2.06 -6.01 -14.03
CA GLU A 47 -1.70 -5.08 -12.96
C GLU A 47 -2.71 -5.21 -11.80
N ARG A 48 -2.22 -5.32 -10.57
CA ARG A 48 -3.07 -5.51 -9.39
C ARG A 48 -2.87 -4.38 -8.38
N PRO A 49 -3.94 -3.89 -7.72
CA PRO A 49 -3.80 -2.97 -6.60
C PRO A 49 -3.21 -3.72 -5.40
N LEU A 50 -2.26 -3.09 -4.70
CA LEU A 50 -1.67 -3.57 -3.45
C LEU A 50 -2.27 -2.83 -2.26
N VAL A 51 -2.30 -1.50 -2.33
CA VAL A 51 -2.91 -0.61 -1.34
C VAL A 51 -3.54 0.56 -2.07
N SER A 52 -4.74 0.96 -1.67
CA SER A 52 -5.37 2.18 -2.17
C SER A 52 -5.99 2.99 -1.04
N ALA A 53 -6.11 4.29 -1.23
CA ALA A 53 -6.93 5.13 -0.36
C ALA A 53 -7.59 6.26 -1.15
N SER A 54 -8.76 6.71 -0.67
CA SER A 54 -9.47 7.88 -1.19
C SER A 54 -10.03 8.70 -0.04
N PHE A 55 -10.00 10.02 -0.18
CA PHE A 55 -10.38 10.99 0.85
C PHE A 55 -11.47 11.94 0.35
N ALA A 56 -12.28 12.47 1.28
CA ALA A 56 -13.42 13.32 0.94
C ALA A 56 -13.01 14.62 0.22
N GLU A 57 -11.79 15.11 0.44
CA GLU A 57 -11.24 16.29 -0.22
C GLU A 57 -10.80 16.03 -1.68
N GLY A 58 -10.91 14.77 -2.15
CA GLY A 58 -10.55 14.37 -3.51
C GLY A 58 -9.11 13.89 -3.69
N ASP A 59 -8.29 13.91 -2.63
CA ASP A 59 -6.99 13.25 -2.63
C ASP A 59 -7.19 11.73 -2.67
N TRP A 60 -6.32 11.02 -3.38
CA TRP A 60 -6.32 9.55 -3.44
C TRP A 60 -4.95 9.02 -3.84
N TYR A 61 -4.70 7.74 -3.57
CA TYR A 61 -3.59 7.01 -4.15
C TYR A 61 -3.93 5.55 -4.41
N VAL A 62 -3.22 4.97 -5.35
CA VAL A 62 -3.18 3.53 -5.61
C VAL A 62 -1.72 3.13 -5.80
N TRP A 63 -1.26 2.24 -4.94
CA TRP A 63 -0.02 1.51 -5.14
C TRP A 63 -0.35 0.16 -5.75
N THR A 64 0.14 -0.08 -6.96
CA THR A 64 -0.08 -1.32 -7.71
C THR A 64 1.17 -2.20 -7.72
N THR A 65 1.10 -3.34 -8.38
CA THR A 65 2.24 -4.21 -8.68
C THR A 65 3.27 -3.59 -9.63
N ARG A 66 3.03 -2.39 -10.17
CA ARG A 66 3.93 -1.74 -11.15
C ARG A 66 4.24 -0.29 -10.83
N ARG A 67 3.29 0.45 -10.26
CA ARG A 67 3.40 1.90 -10.08
C ARG A 67 2.65 2.38 -8.85
N LEU A 68 3.11 3.51 -8.32
CA LEU A 68 2.34 4.33 -7.41
C LEU A 68 1.73 5.48 -8.23
N VAL A 69 0.41 5.56 -8.23
CA VAL A 69 -0.36 6.65 -8.84
C VAL A 69 -1.10 7.39 -7.74
N SER A 70 -1.07 8.72 -7.75
CA SER A 70 -1.79 9.51 -6.76
C SER A 70 -2.25 10.85 -7.28
N PHE A 71 -3.30 11.37 -6.65
CA PHE A 71 -3.68 12.77 -6.70
C PHE A 71 -3.56 13.34 -5.29
N CYS A 72 -2.66 14.29 -5.10
CA CYS A 72 -2.38 14.87 -3.78
C CYS A 72 -2.04 16.35 -3.93
N ASP A 73 -2.66 17.20 -3.11
CA ASP A 73 -2.49 18.66 -3.16
C ASP A 73 -2.70 19.23 -4.58
N LYS A 74 -3.76 18.77 -5.25
CA LYS A 74 -4.13 19.17 -6.63
C LYS A 74 -3.11 18.79 -7.71
N LYS A 75 -2.18 17.89 -7.41
CA LYS A 75 -1.17 17.40 -8.36
C LYS A 75 -1.32 15.90 -8.57
N HIS A 76 -1.21 15.49 -9.83
CA HIS A 76 -1.14 14.08 -10.21
C HIS A 76 0.31 13.60 -10.21
N TYR A 77 0.56 12.44 -9.61
CA TYR A 77 1.85 11.78 -9.58
C TYR A 77 1.72 10.36 -10.13
N GLU A 78 2.73 9.92 -10.85
CA GLU A 78 2.86 8.55 -11.29
C GLU A 78 4.34 8.17 -11.30
N VAL A 79 4.68 7.08 -10.62
CA VAL A 79 6.06 6.59 -10.52
C VAL A 79 6.09 5.07 -10.53
N ASN A 80 7.05 4.49 -11.24
CA ASN A 80 7.30 3.05 -11.19
C ASN A 80 7.66 2.63 -9.75
N SER A 81 7.00 1.62 -9.21
CA SER A 81 7.24 1.19 -7.83
C SER A 81 8.66 0.68 -7.59
N GLU A 82 9.28 0.06 -8.59
CA GLU A 82 10.67 -0.44 -8.50
C GLU A 82 11.70 0.70 -8.46
N SER A 83 11.35 1.92 -8.89
CA SER A 83 12.31 3.04 -8.89
C SER A 83 12.31 3.85 -7.60
N ILE A 84 11.31 3.65 -6.73
CA ILE A 84 11.21 4.32 -5.44
C ILE A 84 12.22 3.70 -4.48
N PHE A 85 13.22 4.46 -4.05
CA PHE A 85 14.26 3.96 -3.13
C PHE A 85 14.15 4.56 -1.72
N ARG A 86 13.37 5.64 -1.55
CA ARG A 86 13.19 6.31 -0.26
C ARG A 86 11.75 6.78 -0.09
N ALA A 87 11.24 6.64 1.12
CA ALA A 87 9.94 7.14 1.54
C ALA A 87 10.05 7.85 2.89
N GLU A 88 9.38 8.99 3.03
CA GLU A 88 9.24 9.74 4.26
C GLU A 88 7.76 9.82 4.62
N PHE A 89 7.36 9.16 5.70
CA PHE A 89 5.96 9.06 6.11
C PHE A 89 5.51 10.18 7.05
N GLY A 90 6.41 11.06 7.50
CA GLY A 90 6.07 12.06 8.52
C GLY A 90 5.67 11.43 9.86
N ASN A 91 4.94 12.18 10.70
CA ASN A 91 4.51 11.68 12.00
C ASN A 91 3.19 10.89 11.92
N PHE A 92 3.29 9.59 11.65
CA PHE A 92 2.14 8.70 11.51
C PHE A 92 1.55 8.19 12.83
N LYS A 93 2.24 8.43 13.95
CA LYS A 93 1.82 7.95 15.28
C LYS A 93 0.87 8.91 16.00
N GLU A 94 0.86 10.19 15.60
CA GLU A 94 0.23 11.30 16.32
C GLU A 94 -1.28 11.46 16.13
N ALA A 95 -2.00 10.43 15.73
CA ALA A 95 -3.45 10.42 15.94
C ALA A 95 -3.77 10.19 17.44
N LEU A 96 -3.36 11.14 18.29
CA LEU A 96 -3.95 11.32 19.61
C LEU A 96 -5.41 11.65 19.37
N GLN A 97 -6.26 10.63 19.55
CA GLN A 97 -7.69 10.83 19.51
C GLN A 97 -8.07 11.90 20.54
N PRO A 98 -8.84 12.94 20.18
CA PRO A 98 -9.75 13.49 21.16
C PRO A 98 -10.65 12.34 21.63
N MET A 99 -11.01 12.25 22.91
CA MET A 99 -11.78 11.13 23.46
C MET A 99 -13.13 10.84 22.76
N ASN A 100 -13.55 11.67 21.81
CA ASN A 100 -14.56 11.39 20.80
C ASN A 100 -14.25 12.27 19.56
N PRO A 101 -13.49 11.80 18.55
CA PRO A 101 -13.40 12.56 17.31
C PRO A 101 -14.79 12.56 16.67
N PRO A 102 -15.25 13.70 16.09
CA PRO A 102 -16.43 13.66 15.25
C PRO A 102 -16.23 12.54 14.23
N VAL A 103 -17.28 11.71 14.03
CA VAL A 103 -17.29 10.59 13.08
C VAL A 103 -16.80 11.01 11.69
N ALA A 104 -16.78 12.30 11.36
CA ALA A 104 -16.38 12.82 10.06
C ALA A 104 -14.86 12.90 9.77
N LEU A 105 -13.96 13.11 10.74
CA LEU A 105 -12.56 13.42 10.38
C LEU A 105 -11.68 12.16 10.38
N ILE A 106 -11.06 11.87 9.23
CA ILE A 106 -10.03 10.83 9.10
C ILE A 106 -8.67 11.51 9.36
N PRO A 107 -7.92 11.13 10.41
CA PRO A 107 -6.58 11.66 10.62
C PRO A 107 -5.67 11.28 9.44
N THR A 108 -5.08 12.28 8.78
CA THR A 108 -4.21 12.06 7.62
C THR A 108 -2.89 12.79 7.75
N THR A 109 -1.87 12.31 7.06
CA THR A 109 -0.63 13.05 6.80
C THR A 109 -0.16 12.79 5.37
N ILE A 110 0.92 13.44 4.94
CA ILE A 110 1.48 13.30 3.60
C ILE A 110 2.78 12.53 3.67
N ALA A 111 2.87 11.44 2.91
CA ALA A 111 4.13 10.77 2.64
C ALA A 111 4.76 11.29 1.34
N THR A 112 6.08 11.37 1.32
CA THR A 112 6.88 11.78 0.16
C THR A 112 7.75 10.61 -0.28
N PHE A 113 7.73 10.30 -1.58
CA PHE A 113 8.50 9.23 -2.20
C PHE A 113 9.52 9.82 -3.16
N SER A 114 10.74 9.31 -3.12
CA SER A 114 11.86 9.82 -3.90
C SER A 114 12.48 8.75 -4.80
N VAL A 115 12.89 9.19 -5.98
CA VAL A 115 13.69 8.46 -6.98
C VAL A 115 15.03 9.19 -7.15
N ASN A 116 15.99 8.62 -7.90
CA ASN A 116 17.38 9.12 -7.93
C ASN A 116 17.52 10.61 -8.30
N ARG A 117 16.50 11.19 -8.95
CA ARG A 117 16.45 12.57 -9.41
C ARG A 117 15.61 13.51 -8.52
N GLY A 118 15.19 13.07 -7.33
CA GLY A 118 14.44 13.88 -6.37
C GLY A 118 13.06 13.30 -6.03
N VAL A 119 12.12 14.17 -5.63
CA VAL A 119 10.76 13.77 -5.27
C VAL A 119 10.00 13.26 -6.49
N ALA A 120 9.45 12.06 -6.39
CA ALA A 120 8.73 11.39 -7.47
C ALA A 120 7.21 11.34 -7.25
N ALA A 121 6.77 11.19 -6.00
CA ALA A 121 5.35 11.15 -5.67
C ALA A 121 5.08 11.66 -4.25
N ARG A 122 3.86 12.14 -4.04
CA ARG A 122 3.30 12.44 -2.72
C ARG A 122 1.95 11.77 -2.59
N ILE A 123 1.65 11.23 -1.42
CA ILE A 123 0.33 10.67 -1.12
C ILE A 123 -0.17 11.24 0.19
N ARG A 124 -1.45 11.59 0.25
CA ARG A 124 -2.17 11.68 1.50
C ARG A 124 -2.51 10.26 1.95
N TYR A 125 -2.33 9.95 3.22
CA TYR A 125 -2.69 8.64 3.75
C TYR A 125 -3.23 8.75 5.18
N GLU A 126 -4.02 7.76 5.57
CA GLU A 126 -4.62 7.65 6.91
C GLU A 126 -3.57 7.27 7.95
N THR A 127 -3.48 8.03 9.05
CA THR A 127 -2.51 7.79 10.13
C THR A 127 -3.03 6.77 11.16
N GLY A 128 -2.24 6.45 12.18
CA GLY A 128 -2.61 5.43 13.16
C GLY A 128 -2.46 4.01 12.61
N TYR A 129 -3.43 3.13 12.85
CA TYR A 129 -3.32 1.73 12.41
C TYR A 129 -3.28 1.57 10.88
N ALA A 130 -3.99 2.43 10.14
CA ALA A 130 -4.06 2.37 8.68
C ALA A 130 -2.75 2.77 7.99
N SER A 131 -1.85 3.49 8.69
CA SER A 131 -0.52 3.83 8.14
C SER A 131 0.29 2.59 7.77
N MET A 132 -0.03 1.45 8.37
CA MET A 132 0.61 0.17 8.07
C MET A 132 0.44 -0.24 6.61
N GLY A 133 -0.68 0.11 5.97
CA GLY A 133 -0.91 -0.18 4.55
C GLY A 133 0.23 0.30 3.66
N PRO A 134 0.38 1.62 3.46
CA PRO A 134 1.41 2.16 2.57
C PRO A 134 2.85 1.96 3.11
N ILE A 135 3.06 1.94 4.44
CA ILE A 135 4.39 1.68 5.02
C ILE A 135 4.87 0.26 4.69
N GLN A 136 4.01 -0.75 4.85
CA GLN A 136 4.38 -2.14 4.58
C GLN A 136 4.43 -2.44 3.08
N CYS A 137 3.62 -1.74 2.29
CA CYS A 137 3.75 -1.76 0.83
C CYS A 137 5.13 -1.25 0.39
N PHE A 138 5.60 -0.13 0.95
CA PHE A 138 6.96 0.35 0.68
C PHE A 138 8.03 -0.66 1.12
N LYS A 139 7.91 -1.23 2.34
CA LYS A 139 8.84 -2.25 2.83
C LYS A 139 8.89 -3.50 1.95
N TYR A 140 7.78 -3.89 1.32
CA TYR A 140 7.80 -4.95 0.31
C TYR A 140 8.76 -4.61 -0.83
N TRP A 141 8.62 -3.42 -1.42
CA TRP A 141 9.48 -2.98 -2.53
C TRP A 141 10.94 -2.85 -2.13
N GLU A 142 11.20 -2.36 -0.92
CA GLU A 142 12.55 -2.17 -0.39
C GLU A 142 13.24 -3.50 -0.04
N LEU A 143 12.54 -4.42 0.61
CA LEU A 143 13.18 -5.58 1.27
C LEU A 143 12.84 -6.93 0.65
N LYS A 144 11.68 -7.08 0.03
CA LYS A 144 11.17 -8.37 -0.48
C LYS A 144 11.27 -8.48 -1.99
N HIS A 145 10.92 -7.42 -2.70
CA HIS A 145 10.93 -7.41 -4.16
C HIS A 145 12.31 -7.72 -4.78
N PRO A 146 13.45 -7.22 -4.24
CA PRO A 146 14.77 -7.53 -4.78
C PRO A 146 15.14 -9.02 -4.76
N ILE A 147 14.44 -9.83 -3.96
CA ILE A 147 14.65 -11.28 -3.83
C ILE A 147 13.41 -12.08 -4.23
N LEU A 148 12.51 -11.49 -5.04
CA LEU A 148 11.22 -12.09 -5.44
C LEU A 148 11.35 -13.49 -6.05
N ASP A 149 12.44 -13.75 -6.76
CA ASP A 149 12.78 -15.05 -7.36
C ASP A 149 12.95 -16.16 -6.30
N LYS A 150 13.41 -15.80 -5.09
CA LYS A 150 13.64 -16.72 -3.97
C LYS A 150 12.45 -16.86 -3.02
N LEU A 151 11.45 -16.00 -3.15
CA LEU A 151 10.28 -16.01 -2.26
C LEU A 151 9.22 -17.01 -2.72
N MET A 152 8.61 -17.69 -1.76
CA MET A 152 7.37 -18.46 -1.95
C MET A 152 6.17 -17.56 -1.70
N THR A 153 5.11 -17.78 -2.46
CA THR A 153 3.77 -17.27 -2.14
C THR A 153 3.23 -17.93 -0.87
N PRO A 154 2.21 -17.34 -0.21
CA PRO A 154 1.57 -17.95 0.96
C PRO A 154 1.06 -19.38 0.70
N SER A 155 0.51 -19.64 -0.49
CA SER A 155 0.05 -20.97 -0.90
C SER A 155 1.19 -21.97 -1.07
N GLU A 156 2.31 -21.55 -1.68
CA GLU A 156 3.49 -22.39 -1.84
C GLU A 156 4.13 -22.73 -0.49
N HIS A 157 4.23 -21.73 0.39
CA HIS A 157 4.76 -21.92 1.74
C HIS A 157 3.88 -22.87 2.57
N ALA A 158 2.55 -22.74 2.49
CA ALA A 158 1.63 -23.65 3.15
C ALA A 158 1.75 -25.11 2.63
N ALA A 159 1.96 -25.29 1.32
CA ALA A 159 2.20 -26.60 0.73
C ALA A 159 3.52 -27.22 1.21
N TYR A 160 4.59 -26.43 1.25
CA TYR A 160 5.90 -26.86 1.76
C TYR A 160 5.83 -27.32 3.23
N LEU A 161 5.15 -26.57 4.09
CA LEU A 161 4.98 -26.95 5.50
C LEU A 161 4.19 -28.25 5.67
N LYS A 162 3.17 -28.49 4.84
CA LYS A 162 2.39 -29.73 4.86
C LYS A 162 3.25 -30.94 4.50
N GLN A 163 4.11 -30.81 3.48
CA GLN A 163 5.02 -31.88 3.08
C GLN A 163 6.04 -32.18 4.18
N ARG A 164 6.67 -31.14 4.75
CA ARG A 164 7.68 -31.30 5.80
C ARG A 164 7.14 -31.96 7.07
N ASN A 165 5.86 -31.77 7.39
CA ASN A 165 5.23 -32.35 8.59
C ASN A 165 4.61 -33.74 8.33
N ALA A 166 4.65 -34.24 7.09
CA ALA A 166 4.19 -35.57 6.73
C ALA A 166 5.33 -36.61 6.73
N ASP A 167 6.58 -36.14 6.78
CA ASP A 167 7.81 -36.93 6.94
C ASP A 167 8.29 -36.93 8.40
#